data_AF-A0A832G5Q3-F1
#
_entry.id   AF-A0A832G5Q3-F1
#
_cell.length_a   1.000
_cell.length_b   1.000
_cell.length_c   1.000
_cell.angle_alpha   90.00
_cell.angle_beta   90.00
_cell.angle_gamma   90.00
#
_symmetry.space_group_name_H-M   'P 1'
#
loop_
_entity.id
_entity.type
_entity.pdbx_description
1 polymer ?
#
loop_
_entity_poly.entity_id
_entity_poly.type
_entity_poly.pdbx_seq_one_letter_code
_entity_poly.pdbx_strand_id
1 'polypeptide(L)'
;MIGFYCGSWFDYRQDARNCIPGRIRKQFLAKEVSKISMIFVKAAPGDTTDSVIRKFTRKVISEGLLLELKKKEFYQKPAEVRKEAKKELERRDRARRRAKASR
;
A
#
# COMPACT_ATOMS: atom_id res chain seq x y z
N MET A 1 24.62 18.89 48.86
CA MET A 1 23.40 19.26 48.10
C MET A 1 23.83 19.86 46.77
N ILE A 2 23.52 19.15 45.67
CA ILE A 2 22.99 19.62 44.37
C ILE A 2 23.54 20.99 43.87
N GLY A 3 24.18 21.17 42.71
CA GLY A 3 24.27 20.28 41.57
C GLY A 3 25.26 20.79 40.50
N PHE A 4 26.04 19.84 39.99
CA PHE A 4 26.60 19.83 38.66
C PHE A 4 25.50 19.30 37.74
N TYR A 5 25.13 20.01 36.68
CA TYR A 5 24.93 19.44 35.33
C TYR A 5 24.62 20.59 34.37
N CYS A 6 25.72 21.07 33.80
CA CYS A 6 25.90 21.53 32.43
C CYS A 6 24.62 21.55 31.58
N GLY A 7 24.18 22.75 31.21
CA GLY A 7 23.15 22.97 30.21
C GLY A 7 23.57 22.35 28.88
N SER A 8 22.87 21.28 28.51
CA SER A 8 22.70 20.89 27.11
C SER A 8 21.21 20.91 26.79
N TRP A 9 20.69 22.11 26.55
CA TRP A 9 19.43 22.28 25.86
C TRP A 9 19.72 22.85 24.48
N PHE A 10 20.20 21.93 23.65
CA PHE A 10 19.66 21.70 22.30
C PHE A 10 19.46 22.99 21.49
N ASP A 11 20.59 23.45 20.94
CA ASP A 11 20.66 24.30 19.76
C ASP A 11 19.93 23.60 18.60
N TYR A 12 18.72 24.06 18.29
CA TYR A 12 18.06 23.79 17.00
C TYR A 12 17.82 25.11 16.27
N ARG A 13 18.93 25.79 16.01
CA ARG A 13 19.07 26.82 14.98
C ARG A 13 18.67 26.25 13.62
N GLN A 14 17.69 26.93 13.03
CA GLN A 14 17.31 26.98 11.60
C GLN A 14 17.93 25.93 10.65
N ASP A 15 17.07 25.11 10.05
CA ASP A 15 17.16 24.83 8.61
C ASP A 15 15.75 24.81 7.98
N ALA A 16 15.16 26.00 7.92
CA ALA A 16 14.16 26.33 6.93
C ALA A 16 14.86 26.56 5.57
N ARG A 17 15.38 25.50 4.93
CA ARG A 17 15.87 25.54 3.54
C ARG A 17 15.73 24.19 2.83
N ASN A 18 14.50 23.85 2.45
CA ASN A 18 14.29 23.36 1.08
C ASN A 18 12.84 23.58 0.63
N CYS A 19 12.48 24.85 0.41
CA CYS A 19 11.48 25.18 -0.59
C CYS A 19 12.15 25.03 -1.96
N ILE A 20 11.89 23.92 -2.65
CA ILE A 20 11.94 23.90 -4.11
C ILE A 20 10.51 23.61 -4.60
N PRO A 21 9.94 24.50 -5.41
CA PRO A 21 8.56 24.47 -5.85
C PRO A 21 8.34 23.44 -6.96
N GLY A 22 7.10 23.00 -7.12
CA GLY A 22 6.62 22.52 -8.41
C GLY A 22 6.85 21.05 -8.73
N ARG A 23 6.10 20.17 -8.05
CA ARG A 23 5.41 19.07 -8.77
C ARG A 23 4.16 18.69 -8.01
N ILE A 24 3.09 19.44 -8.27
CA ILE A 24 1.74 19.03 -7.89
C ILE A 24 1.45 17.71 -8.62
N ARG A 25 1.75 16.59 -7.97
CA ARG A 25 1.16 15.30 -8.34
C ARG A 25 -0.31 15.38 -7.98
N LYS A 26 -1.12 15.98 -8.86
CA LYS A 26 -2.57 15.75 -8.89
C LYS A 26 -2.80 14.29 -9.29
N GLN A 27 -2.69 13.39 -8.33
CA GLN A 27 -3.37 12.10 -8.34
C GLN A 27 -3.59 11.60 -6.90
N PHE A 28 -3.78 12.53 -5.97
CA PHE A 28 -4.58 12.30 -4.78
C PHE A 28 -5.97 12.83 -5.14
N LEU A 29 -7.03 12.14 -4.74
CA LEU A 29 -8.44 12.33 -5.14
C LEU A 29 -8.92 11.46 -6.32
N ALA A 30 -8.75 10.15 -6.16
CA ALA A 30 -9.73 9.16 -6.66
C ALA A 30 -9.59 7.86 -5.84
N LYS A 31 -9.62 7.96 -4.52
CA LYS A 31 -9.73 6.80 -3.61
C LYS A 31 -10.68 7.12 -2.48
N GLU A 32 -11.85 7.59 -2.83
CA GLU A 32 -12.93 7.75 -1.87
C GLU A 32 -14.26 7.51 -2.56
N VAL A 33 -14.60 6.23 -2.67
CA VAL A 33 -15.88 5.72 -2.18
C VAL A 33 -15.71 4.22 -1.93
N SER A 34 -16.03 3.79 -0.71
CA SER A 34 -16.61 2.49 -0.37
C SER A 34 -16.73 1.50 -1.54
N LYS A 35 -15.73 0.64 -1.73
CA LYS A 35 -15.79 -0.46 -2.71
C LYS A 35 -16.54 -1.63 -2.09
N ILE A 36 -17.87 -1.59 -2.08
CA ILE A 36 -18.67 -2.81 -2.09
C ILE A 36 -18.35 -3.46 -3.45
N SER A 37 -17.44 -4.43 -3.44
CA SER A 37 -16.88 -5.05 -4.63
C SER A 37 -17.91 -5.96 -5.30
N MET A 38 -18.79 -5.38 -6.10
CA MET A 38 -19.67 -6.13 -6.98
C MET A 38 -18.97 -6.31 -8.34
N ILE A 39 -18.43 -7.50 -8.57
CA ILE A 39 -17.70 -7.83 -9.80
C ILE A 39 -18.71 -8.20 -10.88
N PHE A 40 -18.75 -7.43 -11.97
CA PHE A 40 -19.68 -7.65 -13.07
C PHE A 40 -18.96 -8.03 -14.37
N VAL A 41 -19.48 -9.04 -15.07
CA VAL A 41 -19.03 -9.46 -16.40
C VAL A 41 -20.25 -9.51 -17.32
N LYS A 42 -20.22 -8.69 -18.38
CA LYS A 42 -21.21 -8.76 -19.48
C LYS A 42 -20.77 -9.85 -20.45
N ALA A 43 -21.68 -10.77 -20.78
CA ALA A 43 -21.47 -11.72 -21.87
C ALA A 43 -21.73 -11.02 -23.22
N ALA A 44 -20.85 -11.23 -24.20
CA ALA A 44 -21.07 -10.80 -25.57
C ALA A 44 -21.75 -11.93 -26.38
N PRO A 45 -22.49 -11.62 -27.46
CA PRO A 45 -23.26 -12.62 -28.23
C PRO A 45 -22.43 -13.66 -29.00
N GLY A 46 -21.09 -13.64 -28.88
CA GLY A 46 -20.19 -14.66 -29.43
C GLY A 46 -19.25 -15.29 -28.39
N ASP A 47 -19.44 -14.99 -27.10
CA ASP A 47 -18.63 -15.60 -26.05
C ASP A 47 -19.17 -17.00 -25.70
N THR A 48 -18.28 -17.99 -25.63
CA THR A 48 -18.60 -19.26 -24.98
C THR A 48 -18.74 -19.07 -23.47
N THR A 49 -19.57 -19.90 -22.82
CA THR A 49 -19.79 -19.87 -21.36
C THR A 49 -18.47 -19.93 -20.58
N ASP A 50 -17.56 -20.80 -21.00
CA ASP A 50 -16.23 -20.95 -20.40
C ASP A 50 -15.37 -19.68 -20.54
N SER A 51 -15.48 -18.96 -21.66
CA SER A 51 -14.78 -17.68 -21.86
C SER A 51 -15.25 -16.61 -20.88
N VAL A 52 -16.55 -16.60 -20.54
CA VAL A 52 -17.12 -15.67 -19.55
C VAL A 52 -16.64 -16.01 -18.14
N ILE A 53 -16.61 -17.30 -17.78
CA ILE A 53 -16.10 -17.78 -16.48
C ILE A 53 -14.64 -17.37 -16.31
N ARG A 54 -13.80 -17.58 -17.32
CA ARG A 54 -12.38 -17.16 -17.29
C ARG A 54 -12.23 -15.65 -17.11
N LYS A 55 -13.05 -14.85 -17.80
CA LYS A 55 -13.06 -13.38 -17.65
C LYS A 55 -13.41 -12.99 -16.20
N PHE A 56 -14.39 -13.64 -15.59
CA PHE A 56 -14.75 -13.43 -14.19
C PHE A 56 -13.62 -13.79 -13.24
N THR A 57 -13.03 -14.98 -13.36
CA THR A 57 -11.92 -15.43 -12.50
C THR A 57 -10.73 -14.47 -12.59
N ARG A 58 -10.39 -13.99 -13.79
CA ARG A 58 -9.35 -12.95 -13.96
C ARG A 58 -9.70 -11.66 -13.24
N LYS A 59 -10.95 -11.20 -13.30
CA LYS A 59 -11.40 -10.00 -12.57
C LYS A 59 -11.27 -10.19 -11.06
N VAL A 60 -11.74 -11.31 -10.52
CA VAL A 60 -11.62 -11.66 -9.08
C VAL A 60 -10.17 -11.61 -8.61
N ILE A 61 -9.25 -12.17 -9.39
CA ILE A 61 -7.82 -12.16 -9.08
C ILE A 61 -7.24 -10.74 -9.18
N SER A 62 -7.57 -10.00 -10.24
CA SER A 62 -7.06 -8.65 -10.47
C SER A 62 -7.51 -7.64 -9.40
N GLU A 63 -8.74 -7.80 -8.90
CA GLU A 63 -9.29 -6.96 -7.85
C GLU A 63 -8.79 -7.38 -6.45
N GLY A 64 -8.15 -8.54 -6.33
CA GLY A 64 -7.57 -9.01 -5.07
C GLY A 64 -8.62 -9.35 -3.99
N LEU A 65 -9.86 -9.61 -4.39
CA LEU A 65 -11.02 -9.83 -3.50
C LEU A 65 -10.71 -10.85 -2.38
N LEU A 66 -10.11 -11.98 -2.76
CA LEU A 66 -9.80 -13.07 -1.82
C LEU A 66 -8.79 -12.64 -0.74
N LEU A 67 -7.83 -11.79 -1.08
CA LEU A 67 -6.84 -11.28 -0.13
C LEU A 67 -7.46 -10.28 0.84
N GLU A 68 -8.43 -9.49 0.37
CA GLU A 68 -9.15 -8.55 1.21
C GLU A 68 -10.07 -9.26 2.19
N LEU A 69 -10.80 -10.29 1.74
CA LEU A 69 -11.63 -11.13 2.60
C LEU A 69 -10.80 -11.75 3.73
N LYS A 70 -9.67 -12.37 3.39
CA LYS A 70 -8.76 -12.98 4.37
C LYS A 70 -8.23 -12.00 5.42
N LYS A 71 -8.03 -10.73 5.05
CA LYS A 71 -7.60 -9.69 6.01
C LYS A 71 -8.73 -9.23 6.93
N LYS A 72 -9.98 -9.33 6.47
CA LYS A 72 -11.18 -8.91 7.20
C LYS A 72 -11.78 -10.03 8.05
N GLU A 73 -11.45 -11.29 7.79
CA GLU A 73 -11.87 -12.46 8.59
C GLU A 73 -11.53 -12.30 10.08
N PHE A 74 -10.40 -11.67 10.40
CA PHE A 74 -9.96 -11.45 11.77
C PHE A 74 -9.76 -9.96 12.05
N TYR A 75 -10.19 -9.52 13.24
CA TYR A 75 -9.83 -8.19 13.70
C TYR A 75 -8.33 -8.15 14.01
N GLN A 76 -7.62 -7.27 13.31
CA GLN A 76 -6.22 -6.98 13.58
C GLN A 76 -6.10 -5.58 14.16
N LYS A 77 -5.27 -5.43 15.19
CA LYS A 77 -4.98 -4.10 15.74
C LYS A 77 -4.30 -3.25 14.67
N PRO A 78 -4.60 -1.94 14.57
CA PRO A 78 -4.01 -1.09 13.53
C PRO A 78 -2.46 -1.03 13.62
N ALA A 79 -1.89 -1.22 14.82
CA ALA A 79 -0.45 -1.33 15.01
C ALA A 79 0.16 -2.57 14.32
N GLU A 80 -0.52 -3.72 14.36
CA GLU A 80 -0.08 -4.97 13.74
C GLU A 80 -0.13 -4.87 12.21
N VAL A 81 -1.20 -4.27 11.68
CA VAL A 81 -1.34 -4.00 10.24
C VAL A 81 -0.20 -3.14 9.71
N ARG A 82 0.19 -2.07 10.44
CA ARG A 82 1.34 -1.21 10.07
C ARG A 82 2.66 -1.99 10.09
N LYS A 83 2.85 -2.85 11.09
CA LYS A 83 4.04 -3.71 11.22
C LYS A 83 4.14 -4.70 10.06
N GLU A 84 3.04 -5.35 9.72
CA GLU A 84 2.98 -6.30 8.59
C GLU A 84 3.23 -5.60 7.25
N ALA A 85 2.64 -4.42 7.04
CA ALA A 85 2.86 -3.63 5.82
C ALA A 85 4.34 -3.26 5.64
N LYS A 86 5.02 -2.84 6.72
CA LYS A 86 6.46 -2.55 6.68
C LYS A 86 7.28 -3.80 6.34
N LYS A 87 6.97 -4.94 6.97
CA LYS A 87 7.63 -6.22 6.72
C LYS A 87 7.48 -6.67 5.27
N GLU A 88 6.29 -6.49 4.67
CA GLU A 88 6.04 -6.84 3.27
C GLU A 88 6.81 -5.95 2.29
N LEU A 89 6.95 -4.65 2.58
CA LEU A 89 7.78 -3.74 1.79
C LEU A 89 9.26 -4.14 1.82
N GLU A 90 9.80 -4.41 3.01
CA GLU A 90 11.17 -4.87 3.20
C GLU A 90 11.43 -6.20 2.46
N ARG A 91 10.47 -7.12 2.49
CA ARG A 91 10.54 -8.40 1.77
C ARG A 91 10.62 -8.17 0.25
N ARG A 92 9.77 -7.28 -0.29
CA ARG A 92 9.76 -6.94 -1.72
C ARG A 92 11.05 -6.27 -2.16
N ASP A 93 11.58 -5.35 -1.36
CA ASP A 93 12.83 -4.67 -1.65
C ASP A 93 14.01 -5.64 -1.62
N ARG A 94 14.05 -6.55 -0.65
CA ARG A 94 15.06 -7.61 -0.59
C ARG A 94 15.00 -8.52 -1.83
N ALA A 95 13.81 -8.94 -2.24
CA ALA A 95 13.63 -9.75 -3.45
C ALA A 95 14.10 -9.01 -4.71
N ARG A 96 13.76 -7.72 -4.84
CA ARG A 96 14.20 -6.86 -5.96
C ARG A 96 15.72 -6.71 -6.01
N ARG A 97 16.36 -6.49 -4.86
CA ARG A 97 17.83 -6.40 -4.77
C ARG A 97 18.50 -7.71 -5.20
N ARG A 98 17.98 -8.86 -4.78
CA ARG A 98 18.47 -10.18 -5.20
C ARG A 98 18.35 -10.38 -6.72
N ALA A 99 17.18 -10.09 -7.30
CA ALA A 99 16.95 -10.21 -8.73
C ALA A 99 17.82 -9.26 -9.58
N LYS A 100 18.20 -8.09 -9.03
CA LYS A 100 19.17 -7.19 -9.66
C LYS A 100 20.61 -7.69 -9.56
N ALA A 101 20.97 -8.31 -8.44
CA ALA A 101 22.32 -8.86 -8.24
C ALA A 101 22.60 -10.12 -9.09
N SER A 102 21.55 -10.83 -9.51
CA SER A 102 21.66 -11.99 -10.40
C SER A 102 21.61 -11.65 -11.88
N ARG A 103 21.39 -10.38 -12.24
CA ARG A 103 21.37 -9.90 -13.63
C ARG A 103 22.74 -9.30 -13.96
#